data_AF-C0L8H3-F1
#
_entry.id   AF-C0L8H3-F1
#
_cell.length_a   1.000
_cell.length_b   1.000
_cell.length_c   1.000
_cell.angle_alpha   90.00
_cell.angle_beta   90.00
_cell.angle_gamma   90.00
#
_symmetry.space_group_name_H-M   'P 1'
#
loop_
_entity.id
_entity.type
_entity.pdbx_description
1 polymer ?
#
loop_
_entity_poly.entity_id
_entity_poly.type
_entity_poly.pdbx_seq_one_letter_code
_entity_poly.pdbx_strand_id
1 'polypeptide(L)'
;PVRVLLDTFPSQYQTTLILPALNLLSSHSPSEEYMGTHTEAAWMANREVRAAFGRFNERMMRIAETIDRRNRDPERRNRWGPGVVPYVLLKPCYGDPKD
;
A
#
# COMPACT_ATOMS: atom_id res chain seq x y z
N PRO A 1 -17.49 10.13 31.13
CA PRO A 1 -16.66 9.12 30.43
C PRO A 1 -15.87 9.70 29.24
N VAL A 2 -16.54 10.28 28.24
CA VAL A 2 -15.87 10.80 27.01
C VAL A 2 -14.87 11.90 27.33
N ARG A 3 -15.25 12.90 28.12
CA ARG A 3 -14.34 14.00 28.50
C ARG A 3 -13.08 13.49 29.20
N VAL A 4 -13.24 12.63 30.20
CA VAL A 4 -12.12 12.02 30.92
C VAL A 4 -11.20 11.23 29.99
N LEU A 5 -11.75 10.53 29.00
CA LEU A 5 -10.95 9.84 27.98
C LEU A 5 -10.19 10.83 27.08
N LEU A 6 -10.85 11.89 26.60
CA LEU A 6 -10.19 12.93 25.78
C LEU A 6 -9.06 13.63 26.53
N ASP A 7 -9.20 13.82 27.84
CA ASP A 7 -8.16 14.40 28.70
C ASP A 7 -6.92 13.48 28.82
N THR A 8 -6.99 12.21 28.41
CA THR A 8 -5.84 11.28 28.35
C THR A 8 -5.13 11.22 27.00
N PHE A 9 -5.78 11.70 25.94
CA PHE A 9 -5.19 11.74 24.60
C PHE A 9 -4.30 12.98 24.41
N PRO A 10 -3.47 13.02 23.34
CA PRO A 10 -2.74 14.23 22.99
C PRO A 10 -3.64 15.46 22.92
N SER A 11 -3.13 16.60 23.37
CA SER A 11 -3.87 17.85 23.31
C SER A 11 -4.19 18.24 21.86
N GLN A 12 -5.15 19.15 21.68
CA GLN A 12 -5.47 19.66 20.34
C GLN A 12 -4.23 20.25 19.66
N TYR A 13 -3.41 21.00 20.41
CA TYR A 13 -2.16 21.57 19.89
C TYR A 13 -1.17 20.50 19.42
N GLN A 14 -0.93 19.45 20.22
CA GLN A 14 -0.06 18.33 19.84
C GLN A 14 -0.59 17.60 18.60
N THR A 15 -1.92 17.41 18.53
CA THR A 15 -2.60 16.78 17.40
C THR A 15 -2.45 17.59 16.12
N THR A 16 -2.60 18.92 16.19
CA THR A 16 -2.40 19.82 15.04
C THR A 16 -0.99 19.75 14.48
N LEU A 17 0.02 19.47 15.30
CA LEU A 17 1.40 19.32 14.83
C LEU A 17 1.66 17.96 14.17
N ILE A 18 1.14 16.87 14.73
CA ILE A 18 1.48 15.51 14.27
C ILE A 18 0.66 15.08 13.04
N LEU A 19 -0.60 15.52 12.92
CA LEU A 19 -1.47 15.10 11.82
C LEU A 19 -0.90 15.47 10.43
N PRO A 20 -0.39 16.69 10.17
CA PRO A 20 0.23 17.01 8.89
C PRO A 20 1.47 16.17 8.60
N ALA A 21 2.29 15.87 9.61
CA ALA A 21 3.47 15.03 9.46
C ALA A 21 3.07 13.60 9.08
N LEU A 22 2.09 13.01 9.77
CA LEU A 22 1.55 11.69 9.44
C LEU A 22 0.97 11.66 8.03
N ASN A 23 0.19 12.68 7.65
CA ASN A 23 -0.39 12.78 6.31
C ASN A 23 0.70 12.84 5.22
N LEU A 24 1.73 13.67 5.42
CA LEU A 24 2.84 13.80 4.48
C LEU A 24 3.61 12.49 4.34
N LEU A 25 3.95 11.84 5.46
CA LEU A 25 4.73 10.59 5.47
C LEU A 25 3.94 9.35 5.03
N SER A 26 2.60 9.44 4.99
CA SER A 26 1.73 8.37 4.50
C SER A 26 1.34 8.54 3.04
N SER A 27 1.81 9.61 2.39
CA SER A 27 1.53 9.90 0.99
C SER A 27 2.65 9.38 0.10
N HIS A 28 2.30 8.84 -1.06
CA HIS A 28 3.26 8.45 -2.08
C HIS A 28 3.63 9.65 -2.96
N SER A 29 4.90 9.74 -3.36
CA SER A 29 5.36 10.76 -4.31
C SER A 29 4.69 10.55 -5.68
N PRO A 30 4.40 11.61 -6.45
CA PRO A 30 4.03 11.46 -7.86
C PRO A 30 5.10 10.76 -8.71
N SER A 31 6.34 10.72 -8.23
CA SER A 31 7.48 10.04 -8.85
C SER A 31 7.84 8.71 -8.17
N GLU A 32 6.92 8.14 -7.39
CA GLU A 32 7.15 6.86 -6.70
C GLU A 32 7.35 5.73 -7.72
N GLU A 33 8.33 4.86 -7.47
CA GLU A 33 8.57 3.68 -8.30
C GLU A 33 8.13 2.41 -7.57
N TYR A 34 6.97 1.86 -7.95
CA TYR A 34 6.43 0.69 -7.27
C TYR A 34 7.17 -0.61 -7.63
N MET A 35 7.05 -1.60 -6.74
CA MET A 35 7.74 -2.87 -6.90
C MET A 35 7.30 -3.59 -8.18
N GLY A 36 8.26 -3.79 -9.08
CA GLY A 36 8.07 -4.58 -10.28
C GLY A 36 7.40 -3.84 -11.43
N THR A 37 7.21 -2.52 -11.34
CA THR A 37 6.60 -1.73 -12.43
C THR A 37 7.63 -0.96 -13.25
N HIS A 38 8.73 -0.54 -12.63
CA HIS A 38 9.79 0.26 -13.25
C HIS A 38 10.97 -0.60 -13.71
N THR A 39 11.55 -0.26 -14.87
CA THR A 39 12.71 -0.96 -15.45
C THR A 39 13.81 0.00 -15.82
N GLU A 40 15.04 -0.38 -15.53
CA GLU A 40 16.23 0.33 -15.99
C GLU A 40 16.65 -0.12 -17.40
N ALA A 41 17.17 0.82 -18.20
CA ALA A 41 17.66 0.53 -19.55
C ALA A 41 18.74 -0.58 -19.55
N ALA A 42 19.59 -0.60 -18.52
CA ALA A 42 20.62 -1.63 -18.33
C ALA A 42 20.03 -3.03 -18.13
N TRP A 43 18.91 -3.15 -17.41
CA TRP A 43 18.23 -4.43 -17.19
C TRP A 43 17.59 -4.93 -18.48
N MET A 44 17.01 -4.00 -19.24
CA MET A 44 16.40 -4.32 -20.51
C MET A 44 17.46 -4.74 -21.55
N ALA A 45 18.67 -4.19 -21.53
CA ALA A 45 19.73 -4.59 -22.47
C ALA A 45 20.14 -6.06 -22.34
N ASN A 46 20.10 -6.63 -21.12
CA ASN A 46 20.41 -8.04 -20.89
C ASN A 46 19.15 -8.93 -21.01
N ARG A 47 19.18 -9.91 -21.91
CA ARG A 47 18.03 -10.81 -22.17
C ARG A 47 17.59 -11.60 -20.94
N GLU A 48 18.53 -12.09 -20.14
CA GLU A 48 18.24 -12.91 -18.96
C GLU A 48 17.63 -12.07 -17.83
N VAL A 49 18.20 -10.89 -17.59
CA VAL A 49 17.69 -9.94 -16.59
C VAL A 49 16.28 -9.48 -16.97
N ARG A 50 16.07 -9.10 -18.22
CA ARG A 50 14.73 -8.74 -18.74
C ARG A 50 13.71 -9.85 -18.51
N ALA A 51 14.06 -11.09 -18.83
CA ALA A 51 13.17 -12.22 -18.63
C ALA A 51 12.91 -12.50 -17.13
N ALA A 52 13.91 -12.31 -16.26
CA ALA A 52 13.74 -12.43 -14.82
C ALA A 52 12.83 -11.34 -14.24
N PHE A 53 13.00 -10.09 -14.68
CA PHE A 53 12.13 -8.99 -14.28
C PHE A 53 10.68 -9.22 -14.72
N GLY A 54 10.46 -9.71 -15.95
CA GLY A 54 9.11 -10.07 -16.41
C GLY A 54 8.41 -11.09 -15.50
N ARG A 55 9.13 -12.13 -15.04
CA ARG A 55 8.58 -13.09 -14.06
C ARG A 55 8.33 -12.45 -12.70
N PHE A 56 9.15 -11.49 -12.29
CA PHE A 56 8.97 -10.76 -11.03
C PHE A 56 7.72 -9.88 -11.09
N ASN A 57 7.57 -9.06 -12.13
CA ASN A 57 6.37 -8.25 -12.39
C ASN A 57 5.11 -9.10 -12.35
N GLU A 58 5.08 -10.23 -13.08
CA GLU A 58 3.92 -11.12 -13.12
C GLU A 58 3.54 -11.65 -11.72
N ARG A 59 4.54 -11.98 -10.90
CA ARG A 59 4.29 -12.44 -9.51
C ARG A 59 3.76 -11.31 -8.63
N MET A 60 4.25 -10.08 -8.78
CA MET A 60 3.73 -8.92 -8.04
C MET A 60 2.26 -8.67 -8.39
N MET A 61 1.87 -8.75 -9.66
CA MET A 61 0.47 -8.63 -10.09
C MET A 61 -0.42 -9.72 -9.48
N ARG A 62 0.04 -10.98 -9.48
CA ARG A 62 -0.70 -12.10 -8.85
C ARG A 62 -0.86 -11.91 -7.33
N ILE A 63 0.12 -11.32 -6.65
CA ILE A 63 0.01 -10.98 -5.22
C ILE A 63 -1.05 -9.89 -5.02
N ALA A 64 -1.04 -8.84 -5.84
CA ALA A 64 -2.04 -7.77 -5.80
C ALA A 64 -3.46 -8.33 -5.97
N GLU A 65 -3.68 -9.18 -6.98
CA GLU A 65 -4.95 -9.88 -7.20
C GLU A 65 -5.35 -10.76 -6.01
N THR A 66 -4.37 -11.47 -5.42
CA THR A 66 -4.62 -12.32 -4.25
C THR A 66 -5.06 -11.50 -3.04
N ILE A 67 -4.45 -10.34 -2.81
CA ILE A 67 -4.83 -9.42 -1.73
C ILE A 67 -6.24 -8.89 -1.97
N ASP A 68 -6.53 -8.44 -3.19
CA ASP A 68 -7.83 -7.93 -3.61
C ASP A 68 -8.93 -8.99 -3.47
N ARG A 69 -8.65 -10.25 -3.82
CA ARG A 69 -9.57 -11.38 -3.60
C ARG A 69 -9.79 -11.63 -2.10
N ARG A 70 -8.74 -11.65 -1.29
CA ARG A 70 -8.82 -11.88 0.16
C ARG A 70 -9.59 -10.78 0.89
N ASN A 71 -9.53 -9.54 0.40
CA ASN A 71 -10.29 -8.42 0.96
C ASN A 71 -11.79 -8.49 0.62
N ARG A 72 -12.20 -9.31 -0.36
CA ARG A 72 -13.60 -9.54 -0.75
C ARG A 72 -14.20 -10.83 -0.21
N ASP A 73 -13.41 -11.62 0.52
CA ASP A 73 -13.80 -12.91 1.07
C ASP A 73 -14.53 -12.73 2.42
N PRO A 74 -15.85 -12.99 2.51
CA PRO A 74 -16.62 -12.78 3.75
C PRO A 74 -16.18 -13.67 4.92
N GLU A 75 -15.54 -14.81 4.63
CA GLU A 75 -14.98 -15.69 5.68
C GLU A 75 -13.77 -15.04 6.37
N ARG A 76 -13.13 -14.05 5.73
CA ARG A 76 -11.99 -13.30 6.28
C ARG A 76 -12.45 -12.05 7.03
N ARG A 77 -13.10 -12.25 8.18
CA ARG A 77 -13.67 -11.18 9.03
C ARG A 77 -12.70 -10.08 9.46
N ASN A 78 -11.40 -10.37 9.52
CA ASN A 78 -10.36 -9.37 9.83
C ASN A 78 -10.02 -8.46 8.63
N ARG A 79 -10.62 -8.69 7.47
CA ARG A 79 -10.39 -7.96 6.21
C ARG A 79 -11.69 -7.58 5.49
N TRP A 80 -12.82 -8.13 5.93
CA TRP A 80 -14.13 -7.93 5.35
C TRP A 80 -15.17 -7.75 6.44
N GLY A 81 -16.05 -6.76 6.27
CA GLY A 81 -17.19 -6.52 7.15
C GLY A 81 -17.44 -5.03 7.40
N PRO A 82 -18.56 -4.68 8.06
CA PRO A 82 -18.88 -3.30 8.39
C PRO A 82 -17.78 -2.65 9.25
N GLY A 83 -17.31 -1.48 8.82
CA GLY A 83 -16.24 -0.75 9.52
C GLY A 83 -14.83 -1.32 9.34
N VAL A 84 -14.66 -2.42 8.60
CA VAL A 84 -13.34 -2.99 8.30
C VAL A 84 -12.83 -2.42 6.98
N VAL A 85 -11.73 -1.68 7.04
CA VAL A 85 -11.06 -1.15 5.84
C VAL A 85 -10.28 -2.29 5.17
N PRO A 86 -10.36 -2.46 3.82
CA PRO A 86 -9.56 -3.44 3.09
C PRO A 86 -8.07 -3.29 3.39
N TYR A 87 -7.41 -4.39 3.76
CA TYR A 87 -5.98 -4.35 4.03
C TYR A 87 -5.20 -4.37 2.71
N VAL A 88 -4.64 -3.20 2.35
CA VAL A 88 -3.90 -2.99 1.10
C VAL A 88 -2.44 -2.57 1.32
N LEU A 89 -1.99 -2.45 2.58
CA LEU A 89 -0.64 -1.96 2.93
C LEU A 89 0.53 -2.84 2.42
N LEU A 90 0.24 -4.08 1.99
CA LEU A 90 1.22 -4.99 1.37
C LEU A 90 0.91 -5.27 -0.10
N LYS A 91 0.04 -4.47 -0.72
CA LYS A 91 -0.24 -4.57 -2.16
C LYS A 91 0.97 -3.97 -2.92
N PRO A 92 1.64 -4.72 -3.82
CA PRO A 92 2.88 -4.26 -4.45
C PRO A 92 2.75 -2.98 -5.29
N CYS A 93 1.59 -2.81 -5.93
CA CYS A 93 1.16 -1.60 -6.63
C CYS A 93 -0.36 -1.47 -6.47
N TYR A 94 -0.92 -0.29 -6.71
CA TYR A 94 -2.36 -0.09 -6.58
C TYR A 94 -3.18 -0.72 -7.71
N GLY A 95 -2.50 -1.26 -8.73
CA GLY A 95 -3.08 -2.06 -9.79
C GLY A 95 -3.11 -1.35 -11.12
N ASP A 96 -2.50 -0.17 -11.24
CA ASP A 96 -2.11 0.33 -12.56
C ASP A 96 -0.78 -0.35 -12.95
N PRO A 97 -0.71 -1.03 -14.11
CA PRO A 97 0.56 -1.49 -14.66
C PRO A 97 1.57 -0.36 -14.91
N LYS A 98 1.09 0.89 -14.93
CA LYS A 98 1.88 2.12 -15.04
C LYS A 98 2.15 2.81 -13.70
N ASP A 99 1.62 2.28 -12.59
CA ASP A 99 1.97 2.76 -11.24
C ASP A 99 3.47 2.63 -11.04
#